data_AF-A0A1L7WB95-F1
#
_entry.id   AF-A0A1L7WB95-F1
#
_cell.length_a   1.000
_cell.length_b   1.000
_cell.length_c   1.000
_cell.angle_alpha   90.00
_cell.angle_beta   90.00
_cell.angle_gamma   90.00
#
_symmetry.space_group_name_H-M   'P 1'
#
loop_
_entity.id
_entity.type
_entity.pdbx_description
1 polymer ?
#
loop_
_entity_poly.entity_id
_entity_poly.type
_entity_poly.pdbx_seq_one_letter_code
_entity_poly.pdbx_strand_id
1 'polypeptide(L)'
;MAKHRSRPTRRKYSKIAKGLEALEIKVAVQNAPIAGLEEQMAQVRRGRKRKVVPNPNRRFIALSENLAAREALPDSQEAEIEMAVDEEVESVIEVGVGSEDEREDFTVVTKHYQRTRSGWEVRKPRRE
;
A
#
# COMPACT_ATOMS: atom_id res chain seq x y z
N MET A 1 13.80 24.83 57.53
CA MET A 1 15.15 24.34 57.89
C MET A 1 15.82 23.74 56.65
N ALA A 2 16.50 24.54 55.85
CA ALA A 2 17.27 24.03 54.71
C ALA A 2 18.58 23.43 55.22
N LYS A 3 18.66 22.10 55.31
CA LYS A 3 19.90 21.39 55.69
C LYS A 3 20.94 21.67 54.60
N HIS A 4 21.83 22.63 54.84
CA HIS A 4 22.94 22.92 53.94
C HIS A 4 23.92 21.76 53.96
N ARG A 5 23.66 20.74 53.12
CA ARG A 5 24.68 19.75 52.77
C ARG A 5 25.91 20.50 52.27
N SER A 6 27.11 20.10 52.72
CA SER A 6 28.35 20.80 52.39
C SER A 6 28.44 21.05 50.87
N ARG A 7 28.96 22.21 50.44
CA ARG A 7 29.12 22.57 49.03
C ARG A 7 29.56 21.41 48.10
N PRO A 8 30.52 20.54 48.47
CA PRO A 8 30.91 19.41 47.62
C PRO A 8 29.81 18.36 47.41
N THR A 9 29.01 18.04 48.43
CA THR A 9 27.91 17.07 48.29
C THR A 9 26.76 17.63 47.47
N ARG A 10 26.39 18.91 47.65
CA ARG A 10 25.37 19.58 46.83
C ARG A 10 25.75 19.58 45.34
N ARG A 11 27.02 19.83 45.01
CA ARG A 11 27.53 19.79 43.62
C ARG A 11 27.42 18.40 43.01
N LYS A 12 27.74 17.34 43.76
CA LYS A 12 27.60 15.95 43.29
C LYS A 12 26.15 15.63 42.93
N TYR A 13 25.21 15.90 43.84
CA TYR A 13 23.80 15.62 43.60
C TYR A 13 23.22 16.48 42.47
N SER A 14 23.65 17.74 42.32
CA SER A 14 23.22 18.59 41.21
C SER A 14 23.68 18.06 39.84
N LYS A 15 24.90 17.52 39.75
CA LYS A 15 25.38 16.88 38.50
C LYS A 15 24.54 15.65 38.16
N ILE A 16 24.23 14.82 39.15
CA ILE A 16 23.41 13.61 38.97
C ILE A 16 21.99 13.99 38.52
N ALA A 17 21.36 14.97 39.18
CA ALA A 17 20.01 15.42 38.82
C ALA A 17 19.93 15.91 37.37
N LYS A 18 20.89 16.73 36.93
CA LYS A 18 20.97 17.17 35.53
C LYS A 18 21.18 16.01 34.55
N GLY A 19 21.94 15.00 34.94
CA GLY A 19 22.13 13.79 34.14
C GLY A 19 20.85 12.98 33.99
N LEU A 20 20.08 12.84 35.08
CA LEU A 20 18.79 12.15 35.06
C LEU A 20 17.77 12.88 34.20
N GLU A 21 17.66 14.21 34.33
CA GLU A 21 16.78 15.04 33.51
C GLU A 21 17.13 14.92 32.01
N ALA A 22 18.43 14.93 31.67
CA ALA A 22 18.87 14.74 30.29
C ALA A 22 18.54 13.33 29.75
N LEU A 23 18.56 12.31 30.59
CA LEU A 23 18.15 10.95 30.21
C LEU A 23 16.63 10.85 30.03
N GLU A 24 15.86 11.48 30.91
CA GLU A 24 14.40 11.53 30.82
C GLU A 24 13.93 12.18 29.51
N ILE A 25 14.56 13.29 29.12
CA ILE A 25 14.30 13.94 27.83
C ILE A 25 14.65 13.00 26.66
N LYS A 26 15.78 12.28 26.72
CA LYS A 26 16.16 11.33 25.66
C LYS A 26 15.16 10.18 25.53
N VAL A 27 14.69 9.65 26.65
CA VAL A 27 13.66 8.60 26.67
C VAL A 27 12.36 9.12 26.07
N ALA A 28 11.90 10.31 26.48
CA ALA A 28 10.69 10.93 25.94
C ALA A 28 10.76 11.14 24.42
N VAL A 29 11.92 11.60 23.91
CA VAL A 29 12.15 11.77 22.46
C VAL A 29 12.08 10.45 21.71
N GLN A 30 12.54 9.35 22.29
CA GLN A 30 12.54 8.04 21.66
C GLN A 30 11.19 7.32 21.73
N ASN A 31 10.33 7.65 22.70
CA ASN A 31 9.03 6.99 22.85
C ASN A 31 8.10 7.20 21.65
N ALA A 32 8.10 8.41 21.05
CA ALA A 32 7.29 8.71 19.87
C ALA A 32 7.65 7.87 18.63
N PRO A 33 8.91 7.79 18.18
CA PRO A 33 9.28 6.92 17.05
C PRO A 33 9.12 5.43 17.38
N ILE A 34 9.35 4.99 18.63
CA ILE A 34 9.11 3.60 19.04
C ILE A 34 7.64 3.23 18.85
N ALA A 35 6.70 4.06 19.34
CA ALA A 35 5.27 3.83 19.16
C ALA A 35 4.87 3.75 17.68
N GLY A 36 5.42 4.63 16.84
CA GLY A 36 5.18 4.59 15.39
C GLY A 36 5.72 3.32 14.72
N LEU A 37 6.90 2.84 15.12
CA LEU A 37 7.46 1.57 14.64
C LEU A 37 6.64 0.36 15.13
N GLU A 38 6.15 0.39 16.36
CA GLU A 38 5.28 -0.64 16.91
C GLU A 38 3.96 -0.76 16.14
N GLU A 39 3.36 0.38 15.74
CA GLU A 39 2.18 0.40 14.89
C GLU A 39 2.44 -0.19 13.51
N GLN A 40 3.56 0.19 12.88
CA GLN A 40 3.98 -0.40 11.59
C GLN A 40 4.20 -1.92 11.71
N MET A 41 4.83 -2.38 12.78
CA MET A 41 4.98 -3.82 13.03
C MET A 41 3.63 -4.50 13.25
N ALA A 42 2.68 -3.87 13.95
CA ALA A 42 1.34 -4.42 14.14
C ALA A 42 0.59 -4.52 12.81
N GLN A 43 0.75 -3.55 11.91
CA GLN A 43 0.16 -3.58 10.57
C GLN A 43 0.76 -4.71 9.70
N VAL A 44 2.08 -4.88 9.72
CA VAL A 44 2.77 -5.97 9.00
C VAL A 44 2.37 -7.32 9.58
N ARG A 45 2.36 -7.47 10.92
CA ARG A 45 2.00 -8.70 11.63
C ARG A 45 0.53 -9.09 11.44
N ARG A 46 -0.38 -8.12 11.35
CA ARG A 46 -1.81 -8.38 11.09
C ARG A 46 -2.03 -9.12 9.79
N GLY A 47 -1.06 -9.09 8.86
CA GLY A 47 -1.14 -9.75 7.58
C GLY A 47 -2.26 -9.13 6.74
N ARG A 48 -2.04 -8.96 5.44
CA ARG A 48 -3.19 -8.81 4.56
C ARG A 48 -3.98 -10.11 4.73
N LYS A 49 -5.14 -10.08 5.42
CA LYS A 49 -6.13 -11.15 5.30
C LYS A 49 -6.23 -11.40 3.81
N ARG A 50 -5.89 -12.61 3.36
CA ARG A 50 -5.94 -12.95 1.93
C ARG A 50 -7.36 -12.57 1.52
N LYS A 51 -7.52 -11.56 0.66
CA LYS A 51 -8.80 -11.39 -0.03
C LYS A 51 -9.02 -12.76 -0.66
N VAL A 52 -10.12 -13.43 -0.33
CA VAL A 52 -10.46 -14.72 -0.90
C VAL A 52 -10.43 -14.49 -2.40
N VAL A 53 -9.35 -14.92 -3.05
CA VAL A 53 -9.26 -14.91 -4.50
C VAL A 53 -10.29 -15.95 -4.91
N PRO A 54 -11.38 -15.57 -5.60
CA PRO A 54 -12.35 -16.55 -6.06
C PRO A 54 -11.58 -17.60 -6.86
N ASN A 55 -11.61 -18.86 -6.44
CA ASN A 55 -10.88 -19.91 -7.12
C ASN A 55 -11.36 -19.92 -8.59
N PRO A 56 -10.48 -19.68 -9.57
CA PRO A 56 -10.89 -19.59 -10.98
C PRO A 56 -11.58 -20.88 -11.45
N ASN A 57 -11.19 -22.03 -10.90
CA ASN A 57 -11.80 -23.32 -11.22
C ASN A 57 -13.21 -23.47 -10.64
N ARG A 58 -13.57 -22.69 -9.62
CA ARG A 58 -14.93 -22.72 -9.04
C ARG A 58 -15.98 -22.23 -10.04
N ARG A 59 -15.61 -21.35 -10.98
CA ARG A 59 -16.52 -20.89 -12.04
C ARG A 59 -16.85 -22.03 -13.00
N PHE A 60 -15.84 -22.79 -13.42
CA PHE A 60 -16.03 -23.91 -14.34
C PHE A 60 -16.82 -25.04 -13.69
N ILE A 61 -16.54 -25.37 -12.42
CA ILE A 61 -17.31 -26.36 -11.65
C ILE A 61 -18.78 -25.93 -11.53
N ALA A 62 -19.06 -24.68 -11.15
CA ALA A 62 -20.43 -24.18 -11.03
C ALA A 62 -21.17 -24.19 -12.38
N LEU A 63 -20.47 -23.87 -13.49
CA LEU A 63 -21.06 -23.96 -14.83
C LEU A 63 -21.39 -25.39 -15.22
N SER A 64 -20.48 -26.35 -14.98
CA SER A 64 -20.75 -27.76 -15.26
C SER A 64 -21.88 -28.33 -14.40
N GLU A 65 -21.96 -27.94 -13.13
CA GLU A 65 -23.04 -28.35 -12.22
C GLU A 65 -24.39 -27.80 -12.69
N ASN A 66 -24.45 -26.53 -13.12
CA ASN A 66 -25.67 -25.93 -13.65
C ASN A 66 -26.10 -26.55 -14.98
N LEU A 67 -25.15 -26.88 -15.86
CA LEU A 67 -25.42 -27.56 -17.13
C LEU A 67 -25.93 -28.98 -16.89
N ALA A 68 -25.27 -29.74 -16.03
CA ALA A 68 -25.70 -31.09 -15.66
C ALA A 68 -27.07 -31.08 -14.94
N ALA A 69 -27.33 -30.08 -14.10
CA ALA A 69 -28.64 -29.91 -13.46
C ALA A 69 -29.73 -29.50 -14.46
N ARG A 70 -29.39 -28.76 -15.52
CA ARG A 70 -30.31 -28.40 -16.62
C ARG A 70 -30.58 -29.57 -17.56
N GLU A 71 -29.57 -30.39 -17.83
CA GLU A 71 -29.66 -31.61 -18.63
C GLU A 71 -30.37 -32.76 -17.88
N ALA A 72 -30.38 -32.72 -16.55
CA ALA A 72 -31.15 -33.63 -15.70
C ALA A 72 -32.66 -33.29 -15.61
N LEU A 73 -33.12 -32.19 -16.21
CA LEU A 73 -34.55 -31.94 -16.41
C LEU A 73 -34.98 -32.64 -17.71
N PRO A 74 -36.08 -33.42 -17.70
CA PRO A 74 -36.45 -34.24 -18.85
C PRO A 74 -36.72 -33.37 -20.08
N ASP A 75 -36.13 -33.77 -21.22
CA ASP A 75 -36.34 -33.22 -22.56
C ASP A 75 -37.81 -32.90 -22.82
N SER A 76 -38.18 -31.62 -22.71
CA SER A 76 -39.53 -31.17 -23.03
C SER A 76 -39.55 -29.68 -23.34
N GLN A 77 -38.87 -29.26 -24.42
CA GLN A 77 -39.38 -28.18 -25.26
C GLN A 77 -38.55 -28.03 -26.54
N GLU A 78 -39.07 -28.59 -27.62
CA GLU A 78 -38.87 -28.06 -28.96
C GLU A 78 -39.40 -26.61 -28.96
N ALA A 79 -38.49 -25.63 -28.93
CA ALA A 79 -38.83 -24.22 -29.07
C ALA A 79 -38.21 -23.73 -30.37
N GLU A 80 -39.10 -23.32 -31.27
CA GLU A 80 -38.88 -22.75 -32.59
C GLU A 80 -37.76 -21.70 -32.57
N ILE A 81 -36.69 -21.96 -33.33
CA ILE A 81 -35.66 -20.97 -33.62
C ILE A 81 -36.19 -20.13 -34.78
N GLU A 82 -36.82 -19.01 -34.47
CA GLU A 82 -37.12 -17.99 -35.48
C GLU A 82 -35.86 -17.13 -35.70
N MET A 83 -35.14 -17.45 -36.78
CA MET A 83 -34.05 -16.63 -37.30
C MET A 83 -34.62 -15.37 -37.95
N ALA A 84 -34.61 -14.24 -37.24
CA ALA A 84 -34.75 -12.92 -37.87
C ALA A 84 -33.39 -12.51 -38.44
N VAL A 85 -33.30 -12.51 -39.78
CA VAL A 85 -32.14 -12.09 -40.57
C VAL A 85 -32.26 -10.60 -40.87
N ASP A 86 -31.29 -9.84 -40.34
CA ASP A 86 -30.62 -8.62 -40.83
C ASP A 86 -31.40 -7.53 -41.58
N GLU A 87 -31.45 -6.32 -40.99
CA GLU A 87 -31.43 -5.06 -41.75
C GLU A 87 -30.60 -4.00 -41.00
N GLU A 88 -29.46 -3.69 -41.62
CA GLU A 88 -28.61 -2.49 -41.59
C GLU A 88 -28.22 -1.76 -40.28
N VAL A 89 -26.90 -1.65 -40.15
CA VAL A 89 -26.10 -0.95 -39.15
C VAL A 89 -26.20 0.57 -39.35
N GLU A 90 -26.60 1.32 -38.32
CA GLU A 90 -26.03 2.65 -38.08
C GLU A 90 -25.62 2.80 -36.61
N SER A 91 -24.31 2.82 -36.44
CA SER A 91 -23.58 3.01 -35.21
C SER A 91 -23.70 4.45 -34.68
N VAL A 92 -24.13 4.60 -33.42
CA VAL A 92 -23.75 5.77 -32.60
C VAL A 92 -23.16 5.23 -31.30
N ILE A 93 -21.88 4.88 -31.37
CA ILE A 93 -21.06 4.68 -30.18
C ILE A 93 -20.67 6.10 -29.74
N GLU A 94 -21.40 6.66 -28.78
CA GLU A 94 -20.98 7.87 -28.09
C GLU A 94 -19.76 7.51 -27.23
N VAL A 95 -18.58 7.64 -27.83
CA VAL A 95 -17.30 7.61 -27.13
C VAL A 95 -17.22 8.90 -26.32
N GLY A 96 -17.66 8.82 -25.07
CA GLY A 96 -17.42 9.86 -24.07
C GLY A 96 -15.92 10.00 -23.84
N VAL A 97 -15.35 10.99 -24.54
CA VAL A 97 -13.96 11.42 -24.49
C VAL A 97 -13.57 11.73 -23.04
N GLY A 98 -12.47 11.14 -22.60
CA GLY A 98 -11.91 11.34 -21.27
C GLY A 98 -11.63 12.81 -20.98
N SER A 99 -12.11 13.29 -19.83
CA SER A 99 -11.62 14.51 -19.23
C SER A 99 -10.25 14.21 -18.62
N GLU A 100 -9.25 14.89 -19.16
CA GLU A 100 -7.85 14.84 -18.79
C GLU A 100 -7.67 15.19 -17.30
N ASP A 101 -6.93 14.31 -16.63
CA ASP A 101 -6.30 14.55 -15.33
C ASP A 101 -5.49 15.86 -15.44
N GLU A 102 -5.90 16.92 -14.75
CA GLU A 102 -5.04 18.09 -14.49
C GLU A 102 -3.89 17.66 -13.57
N ARG A 103 -2.87 17.05 -14.17
CA ARG A 103 -1.58 16.85 -13.53
C ARG A 103 -0.68 17.99 -13.95
N GLU A 104 -0.34 18.81 -12.97
CA GLU A 104 0.73 19.79 -13.05
C GLU A 104 1.99 19.12 -13.63
N ASP A 105 2.41 19.60 -14.81
CA ASP A 105 3.68 19.27 -15.44
C ASP A 105 4.84 19.76 -14.57
N PHE A 106 5.16 19.01 -13.52
CA PHE A 106 6.51 19.04 -12.98
C PHE A 106 7.39 18.37 -14.03
N THR A 107 7.98 19.17 -14.91
CA THR A 107 9.08 18.75 -15.76
C THR A 107 10.21 18.25 -14.85
N VAL A 108 10.14 16.97 -14.48
CA VAL A 108 11.26 16.29 -13.86
C VAL A 108 12.31 16.23 -14.95
N VAL A 109 13.27 17.14 -14.87
CA VAL A 109 14.52 17.05 -15.63
C VAL A 109 15.18 15.76 -15.16
N THR A 110 14.83 14.65 -15.80
CA THR A 110 15.40 13.33 -15.56
C THR A 110 16.84 13.39 -16.03
N LYS A 111 17.74 13.75 -15.11
CA LYS A 111 19.17 13.64 -15.34
C LYS A 111 19.50 12.17 -15.56
N HIS A 112 20.05 11.83 -16.72
CA HIS A 112 20.46 10.47 -17.05
C HIS A 112 21.73 10.11 -16.26
N TYR A 113 21.56 9.69 -15.00
CA TYR A 113 22.65 9.15 -14.20
C TYR A 113 22.94 7.70 -14.61
N GLN A 114 24.22 7.37 -14.81
CA GLN A 114 24.63 5.98 -14.92
C GLN A 114 24.42 5.31 -13.56
N ARG A 115 23.65 4.22 -13.53
CA ARG A 115 23.38 3.45 -12.31
C ARG A 115 24.18 2.16 -12.31
N THR A 116 24.65 1.74 -11.15
CA THR A 116 25.26 0.41 -10.98
C THR A 116 24.18 -0.68 -11.06
N ARG A 117 24.60 -1.95 -11.16
CA ARG A 117 23.69 -3.12 -11.15
C ARG A 117 22.80 -3.18 -9.90
N SER A 118 23.21 -2.56 -8.80
CA SER A 118 22.45 -2.44 -7.55
C SER A 118 21.58 -1.18 -7.45
N GLY A 119 21.50 -0.37 -8.51
CA GLY A 119 20.66 0.83 -8.58
C GLY A 119 21.27 2.10 -7.98
N TRP A 120 22.55 2.09 -7.60
CA TRP A 120 23.21 3.27 -7.04
C TRP A 120 23.63 4.24 -8.13
N GLU A 121 23.34 5.53 -7.95
CA GLU A 121 23.74 6.58 -8.89
C GLU A 121 25.26 6.80 -8.83
N VAL A 122 25.91 6.73 -9.98
CA VAL A 122 27.36 6.94 -10.10
C VAL A 122 27.65 8.44 -10.10
N ARG A 123 28.25 8.94 -9.01
CA ARG A 123 28.71 10.32 -8.91
C ARG A 123 29.94 10.52 -9.79
N LYS A 124 29.87 11.39 -10.79
CA LYS A 124 31.05 11.77 -11.60
C LYS A 124 32.02 12.61 -10.76
N PRO A 125 33.35 12.38 -10.85
CA PRO A 125 34.34 13.25 -10.24
C PRO A 125 34.33 14.63 -10.90
N ARG A 126 34.63 15.67 -10.10
CA ARG A 126 34.71 17.07 -10.56
C ARG A 126 35.96 17.20 -11.44
N ARG A 127 35.82 17.69 -12.68
CA ARG A 127 36.98 18.02 -13.53
C ARG A 127 37.68 19.25 -12.93
N GLU A 128 38.99 19.16 -12.80
CA GLU A 128 39.90 20.29 -12.52
C GLU A 128 39.96 21.26 -13.70
#